data_AF-A0A1Z4IJ37-F1
#
_entry.id   AF-A0A1Z4IJ37-F1
#
_cell.length_a   1.000
_cell.length_b   1.000
_cell.length_c   1.000
_cell.angle_alpha   90.00
_cell.angle_beta   90.00
_cell.angle_gamma   90.00
#
_symmetry.space_group_name_H-M   'P 1'
#
loop_
_entity.id
_entity.type
_entity.pdbx_description
1 polymer ?
#
loop_
_entity_poly.entity_id
_entity_poly.type
_entity_poly.pdbx_seq_one_letter_code
_entity_poly.pdbx_strand_id
1 'polypeptide(L)'
;MSATYQKLLQRWASLAADECLKTDHCHKFKVRILPSVEKRNSDNAWRLVTSDNIAWRLANDQSMVLVQLNFVLLTIMHHCAIRHSNISFIFTDAGTCAVICNGLRSQAQAHPAIAALDAYIQLLEF
;
A
#
# COMPACT_ATOMS: atom_id res chain seq x y z
N MET A 1 11.39 6.65 11.89
CA MET A 1 10.42 5.85 11.10
C MET A 1 10.02 6.49 9.75
N SER A 2 10.65 7.55 9.23
CA SER A 2 10.20 8.17 7.96
C SER A 2 10.87 7.66 6.67
N ALA A 3 12.08 7.10 6.72
CA ALA A 3 12.78 6.69 5.50
C ALA A 3 12.20 5.43 4.85
N THR A 4 11.68 4.47 5.64
CA THR A 4 11.28 3.15 5.11
C THR A 4 10.08 3.26 4.19
N TYR A 5 8.99 3.88 4.64
CA TYR A 5 7.77 3.96 3.83
C TYR A 5 7.96 4.78 2.56
N GLN A 6 8.73 5.87 2.62
CA GLN A 6 9.00 6.69 1.45
C GLN A 6 9.88 5.96 0.42
N LYS A 7 10.84 5.14 0.87
CA LYS A 7 11.60 4.23 -0.01
C LYS A 7 10.70 3.17 -0.65
N LEU A 8 9.75 2.61 0.09
CA LEU A 8 8.80 1.63 -0.45
C LEU A 8 7.91 2.27 -1.52
N LEU A 9 7.37 3.47 -1.30
CA LEU A 9 6.59 4.18 -2.31
C LEU A 9 7.42 4.47 -3.58
N GLN A 10 8.68 4.87 -3.43
CA GLN A 10 9.57 5.06 -4.59
C GLN A 10 9.81 3.75 -5.36
N ARG A 11 10.05 2.63 -4.66
CA ARG A 11 10.21 1.32 -5.30
C ARG A 11 8.94 0.87 -6.00
N TRP A 12 7.77 1.04 -5.37
CA TRP A 12 6.50 0.73 -6.00
C TRP A 12 6.27 1.55 -7.27
N ALA A 13 6.52 2.86 -7.21
CA ALA A 13 6.42 3.73 -8.38
C ALA A 13 7.37 3.33 -9.53
N SER A 14 8.53 2.75 -9.23
CA SER A 14 9.45 2.24 -10.26
C SER A 14 9.04 0.89 -10.85
N LEU A 15 8.42 0.01 -10.05
CA LEU A 15 8.08 -1.36 -10.46
C LEU A 15 6.69 -1.46 -11.11
N ALA A 16 5.76 -0.59 -10.72
CA ALA A 16 4.39 -0.52 -11.24
C ALA A 16 4.08 0.92 -11.66
N ALA A 17 4.74 1.38 -12.73
CA ALA A 17 4.64 2.76 -13.20
C ALA A 17 3.23 3.10 -13.74
N ASP A 18 2.47 2.10 -14.20
CA ASP A 18 1.08 2.23 -14.63
C ASP A 18 0.12 2.51 -13.45
N GLU A 19 0.49 2.05 -12.25
CA GLU A 19 -0.21 2.31 -10.99
C GLU A 19 0.17 3.66 -10.37
N CYS A 20 1.24 4.32 -10.84
CA CYS A 20 1.76 5.58 -10.29
C CYS A 20 1.74 6.75 -11.30
N LEU A 21 0.94 7.78 -11.01
CA LEU A 21 1.04 9.08 -11.66
C LEU A 21 2.17 9.90 -11.00
N LYS A 22 3.27 10.10 -11.73
CA LYS A 22 4.37 10.97 -11.30
C LYS A 22 3.95 12.44 -11.45
N THR A 23 4.00 13.21 -10.37
CA THR A 23 3.98 14.68 -10.42
C THR A 23 5.23 15.21 -9.72
N ASP A 24 5.75 16.37 -10.17
CA ASP A 24 7.12 16.87 -9.93
C ASP A 24 7.62 16.78 -8.47
N HIS A 25 6.72 16.79 -7.47
CA HIS A 25 7.07 16.72 -6.05
C HIS A 25 6.24 15.74 -5.21
N CYS A 26 5.36 14.93 -5.83
CA CYS A 26 4.49 14.00 -5.10
C CYS A 26 4.14 12.80 -5.98
N HIS A 27 4.28 11.57 -5.44
CA HIS A 27 3.81 10.37 -6.10
C HIS A 27 2.33 10.22 -5.84
N LYS A 28 1.55 10.07 -6.90
CA LYS A 28 0.11 9.86 -6.83
C LYS A 28 -0.17 8.43 -7.28
N PHE A 29 -0.61 7.59 -6.36
CA PHE A 29 -0.94 6.20 -6.67
C PHE A 29 -2.41 6.09 -7.06
N LYS A 30 -2.67 5.43 -8.19
CA LYS A 30 -4.02 5.06 -8.61
C LYS A 30 -4.42 3.81 -7.84
N VAL A 31 -5.31 3.98 -6.87
CA VAL A 31 -5.90 2.90 -6.10
C VAL A 31 -7.25 2.56 -6.71
N ARG A 32 -7.45 1.30 -7.12
CA ARG A 32 -8.76 0.89 -7.62
C ARG A 32 -9.75 0.86 -6.46
N ILE A 33 -10.91 1.50 -6.65
CA ILE A 33 -12.01 1.39 -5.70
C ILE A 33 -12.67 0.04 -5.93
N LEU A 34 -12.71 -0.78 -4.89
CA LEU A 34 -13.44 -2.03 -4.92
C LEU A 34 -14.94 -1.75 -4.84
N PRO A 35 -15.77 -2.24 -5.79
CA PRO A 35 -17.23 -2.05 -5.74
C PRO A 35 -17.86 -2.62 -4.46
N SER A 36 -17.21 -3.61 -3.83
CA SER A 36 -17.62 -4.21 -2.55
C SER A 36 -17.32 -3.33 -1.33
N VAL A 37 -16.44 -2.33 -1.45
CA VAL A 37 -16.03 -1.43 -0.36
C VAL A 37 -16.76 -0.10 -0.44
N GLU A 38 -16.93 0.44 -1.65
CA GLU A 38 -17.61 1.71 -1.86
C GLU A 38 -18.49 1.60 -3.11
N LYS A 39 -19.81 1.78 -2.94
CA LYS A 39 -20.75 1.80 -4.07
C LYS A 39 -20.43 3.00 -4.96
N ARG A 40 -19.82 2.74 -6.11
CA ARG A 40 -19.56 3.71 -7.18
C ARG A 40 -20.34 3.28 -8.43
N ASN A 41 -20.73 4.25 -9.25
CA ASN A 41 -21.41 4.00 -10.53
C ASN A 41 -20.45 3.50 -11.64
N SER A 42 -19.22 3.10 -11.29
CA SER A 42 -18.21 2.67 -12.26
C SER A 42 -17.30 1.59 -11.67
N ASP A 43 -17.16 0.48 -12.40
CA ASP A 43 -16.28 -0.66 -12.06
C ASP A 43 -14.78 -0.35 -12.27
N ASN A 44 -14.48 0.81 -12.87
CA ASN A 44 -13.14 1.33 -13.14
C ASN A 44 -12.87 2.63 -12.37
N ALA A 45 -13.55 2.84 -11.24
CA ALA A 45 -13.30 4.01 -10.42
C ALA A 45 -11.92 3.90 -9.76
N TRP A 46 -11.05 4.88 -10.01
CA TRP A 46 -9.74 5.03 -9.38
C TRP A 46 -9.79 6.16 -8.37
N ARG A 47 -9.09 5.99 -7.25
CA ARG A 47 -8.83 7.04 -6.26
C ARG A 47 -7.35 7.38 -6.28
N LEU A 48 -7.06 8.66 -6.12
CA LEU A 48 -5.70 9.17 -6.06
C LEU A 48 -5.23 9.22 -4.61
N VAL A 49 -4.13 8.54 -4.28
CA VAL A 49 -3.48 8.66 -2.97
C VAL A 49 -2.16 9.39 -3.13
N THR A 50 -1.97 10.49 -2.40
CA THR A 50 -0.73 11.30 -2.45
C THR A 50 0.28 10.79 -1.43
N SER A 51 1.56 10.83 -1.80
CA SER A 51 2.69 10.47 -0.94
C SER A 51 3.11 11.59 0.03
N ASP A 52 2.23 12.53 0.38
CA ASP A 52 2.58 13.63 1.29
C ASP A 52 3.05 13.06 2.62
N ASN A 53 4.24 13.43 3.10
CA ASN A 53 4.99 12.85 4.23
C ASN A 53 4.15 12.05 5.25
N ILE A 54 3.78 10.82 4.86
CA ILE A 54 2.84 9.96 5.60
C ILE A 54 3.45 9.61 6.96
N ALA A 55 4.78 9.52 7.05
CA ALA A 55 5.49 9.28 8.30
C ALA A 55 5.41 10.46 9.28
N TRP A 56 5.55 11.70 8.82
CA TRP A 56 5.32 12.87 9.68
C TRP A 56 3.85 12.92 10.12
N ARG A 57 2.91 12.69 9.20
CA ARG A 57 1.49 12.76 9.53
C ARG A 57 1.02 11.61 10.45
N LEU A 58 1.61 10.41 10.33
CA LEU A 58 1.42 9.30 11.27
C LEU A 58 1.93 9.66 12.68
N ALA A 59 3.11 10.28 12.76
CA ALA A 59 3.68 10.71 14.03
C ALA A 59 2.89 11.86 14.71
N ASN A 60 1.96 12.48 13.99
CA ASN A 60 1.13 13.59 14.47
C ASN A 60 -0.38 13.26 14.44
N ASP A 61 -0.75 11.96 14.42
CA ASP A 61 -2.14 11.46 14.50
C ASP A 61 -3.14 12.15 13.56
N GLN A 62 -2.72 12.47 12.34
CA GLN A 62 -3.63 13.04 11.36
C GLN A 62 -4.56 11.95 10.80
N SER A 63 -5.86 12.06 11.11
CA SER A 63 -6.91 11.11 10.71
C SER A 63 -6.94 10.80 9.20
N MET A 64 -6.59 11.76 8.34
CA MET A 64 -6.50 11.56 6.89
C MET A 64 -5.44 10.53 6.49
N VAL A 65 -4.43 10.26 7.31
CA VAL A 65 -3.37 9.31 7.00
C VAL A 65 -3.84 7.87 7.11
N LEU A 66 -4.66 7.59 8.13
CA LEU A 66 -5.30 6.27 8.27
C LEU A 66 -6.14 5.95 7.03
N VAL A 67 -6.85 6.95 6.50
CA VAL A 67 -7.61 6.83 5.26
C VAL A 67 -6.70 6.50 4.08
N GLN A 68 -5.57 7.20 3.92
CA GLN A 68 -4.61 6.94 2.85
C GLN A 68 -3.95 5.55 2.95
N LEU A 69 -3.55 5.14 4.16
CA LEU A 69 -2.96 3.82 4.40
C LEU A 69 -3.96 2.69 4.16
N ASN A 70 -5.22 2.88 4.56
CA ASN A 70 -6.28 1.91 4.26
C ASN A 70 -6.48 1.75 2.75
N PHE A 71 -6.38 2.83 1.97
CA PHE A 71 -6.45 2.73 0.52
C PHE A 71 -5.27 1.95 -0.07
N VAL A 72 -4.04 2.19 0.40
CA VAL A 72 -2.86 1.40 -0.02
C VAL A 72 -3.07 -0.08 0.29
N LEU A 73 -3.51 -0.40 1.50
CA LEU A 73 -3.80 -1.78 1.90
C LEU A 73 -4.84 -2.46 1.00
N LEU A 74 -5.97 -1.79 0.73
CA LEU A 74 -7.02 -2.31 -0.14
C LEU A 74 -6.53 -2.55 -1.57
N THR A 75 -5.67 -1.68 -2.08
CA THR A 75 -5.05 -1.85 -3.41
C THR A 75 -4.25 -3.12 -3.47
N ILE A 76 -3.36 -3.33 -2.51
CA ILE A 76 -2.49 -4.51 -2.47
C ILE A 76 -3.33 -5.79 -2.34
N MET A 77 -4.33 -5.78 -1.46
CA MET A 77 -5.26 -6.91 -1.33
C MET A 77 -5.97 -7.22 -2.67
N HIS A 78 -6.37 -6.18 -3.42
CA HIS A 78 -6.97 -6.36 -4.73
C HIS A 78 -6.01 -6.97 -5.75
N HIS A 79 -4.77 -6.48 -5.84
CA HIS A 79 -3.77 -7.04 -6.74
C HIS A 79 -3.45 -8.49 -6.39
N CYS A 80 -3.36 -8.82 -5.10
CA CYS A 80 -3.23 -10.20 -4.65
C CYS A 80 -4.41 -11.03 -5.15
N ALA A 81 -5.65 -10.57 -4.96
CA ALA A 81 -6.84 -11.30 -5.40
C ALA A 81 -6.89 -11.51 -6.93
N ILE A 82 -6.56 -10.50 -7.74
CA ILE A 82 -6.47 -10.63 -9.21
C ILE A 82 -5.45 -11.71 -9.60
N ARG A 83 -4.31 -11.74 -8.91
CA ARG A 83 -3.24 -12.72 -9.15
C ARG A 83 -3.47 -14.05 -8.46
N HIS A 84 -4.69 -14.32 -7.97
CA HIS A 84 -5.04 -15.52 -7.18
C HIS A 84 -4.07 -15.80 -6.02
N SER A 85 -3.52 -14.72 -5.46
CA SER A 85 -2.54 -14.75 -4.40
C SER A 85 -3.18 -14.41 -3.06
N ASN A 86 -2.79 -15.11 -2.01
CA ASN A 86 -3.27 -14.86 -0.66
C ASN A 86 -2.30 -13.94 0.08
N ILE A 87 -2.87 -12.96 0.79
CA ILE A 87 -2.15 -12.12 1.74
C ILE A 87 -2.64 -12.41 3.16
N SER A 88 -1.70 -12.56 4.09
CA SER A 88 -1.98 -12.79 5.51
C SER A 88 -1.14 -11.86 6.37
N PHE A 89 -1.60 -11.60 7.59
CA PHE A 89 -0.94 -10.68 8.52
C PHE A 89 -0.59 -11.37 9.83
N ILE A 90 0.60 -11.07 10.34
CA ILE A 90 1.08 -11.54 11.64
C ILE A 90 1.34 -10.31 12.50
N PHE A 91 0.67 -10.23 13.64
CA PHE A 91 0.80 -9.13 14.60
C PHE A 91 1.71 -9.58 15.74
N THR A 92 2.74 -8.78 16.03
CA THR A 92 3.74 -9.05 17.07
C THR A 92 4.02 -7.78 17.86
N ASP A 93 4.68 -7.90 19.01
CA ASP A 93 5.09 -6.74 19.81
C ASP A 93 6.04 -5.79 19.05
N ALA A 94 6.77 -6.31 18.05
CA ALA A 94 7.65 -5.52 17.19
C ALA A 94 6.91 -4.82 16.02
N GLY A 95 5.61 -5.08 15.84
CA GLY A 95 4.77 -4.53 14.77
C GLY A 95 4.06 -5.60 13.94
N THR A 96 3.60 -5.20 12.76
CA THR A 96 2.86 -6.06 11.82
C THR A 96 3.76 -6.55 10.69
N CYS A 97 3.71 -7.83 10.37
CA CYS A 97 4.27 -8.41 9.15
C CYS A 97 3.14 -8.81 8.18
N ALA A 98 3.36 -8.68 6.88
CA ALA A 98 2.50 -9.24 5.84
C ALA A 98 3.23 -10.37 5.13
N VAL A 99 2.49 -11.41 4.77
CA VAL A 99 2.98 -12.53 3.97
C VAL A 99 2.06 -12.68 2.78
N ILE A 100 2.60 -12.51 1.57
CA ILE A 100 1.94 -12.85 0.31
C ILE A 100 2.53 -14.17 -0.17
N CYS A 101 1.72 -15.10 -0.68
CA CYS A 101 2.08 -16.37 -1.35
C CYS A 101 3.50 -16.95 -1.18
N ASN A 102 3.62 -18.25 -0.89
CA ASN A 102 4.89 -18.99 -0.91
C ASN A 102 6.04 -18.39 -0.07
N GLY A 103 5.75 -17.48 0.87
CA GLY A 103 6.71 -17.00 1.87
C GLY A 103 7.32 -15.62 1.61
N LEU A 104 6.82 -14.84 0.64
CA LEU A 104 7.24 -13.44 0.48
C LEU A 104 6.73 -12.61 1.67
N ARG A 105 7.62 -12.43 2.65
CA ARG A 105 7.33 -11.86 3.95
C ARG A 105 7.97 -10.49 4.08
N SER A 106 7.16 -9.51 4.47
CA SER A 106 7.66 -8.18 4.82
C SER A 106 8.47 -8.22 6.11
N GLN A 107 9.28 -7.18 6.31
CA GLN A 107 9.78 -6.87 7.65
C GLN A 107 8.63 -6.45 8.57
N ALA A 108 8.87 -6.44 9.89
CA ALA A 108 7.91 -5.89 10.85
C ALA A 108 7.79 -4.38 10.64
N GLN A 109 6.57 -3.90 10.43
CA GLN A 109 6.25 -2.49 10.17
C GLN A 109 5.26 -1.98 11.20
N ALA A 110 5.27 -0.66 11.43
CA ALA A 110 4.35 -0.01 12.36
C ALA A 110 2.88 -0.06 11.95
N HIS A 111 2.57 -0.35 10.67
CA HIS A 111 1.20 -0.38 10.16
C HIS A 111 0.99 -1.49 9.12
N PRO A 112 -0.17 -2.19 9.11
CA PRO A 112 -0.45 -3.29 8.18
C PRO A 112 -0.32 -2.89 6.70
N ALA A 113 -0.74 -1.68 6.34
CA ALA A 113 -0.60 -1.17 4.96
C ALA A 113 0.87 -1.05 4.51
N ILE A 114 1.78 -0.70 5.43
CA ILE A 114 3.22 -0.59 5.13
C ILE A 114 3.80 -1.99 4.96
N ALA A 115 3.41 -2.92 5.84
CA ALA A 115 3.79 -4.32 5.76
C ALA A 115 3.32 -4.97 4.44
N ALA A 116 2.05 -4.74 4.07
CA ALA A 116 1.49 -5.21 2.82
C ALA A 116 2.26 -4.66 1.61
N LEU A 117 2.63 -3.37 1.64
CA LEU A 117 3.34 -2.74 0.53
C LEU A 117 4.74 -3.33 0.35
N ASP A 118 5.44 -3.56 1.45
CA ASP A 118 6.76 -4.20 1.44
C ASP A 118 6.69 -5.62 0.85
N ALA A 119 5.75 -6.45 1.31
CA ALA A 119 5.54 -7.79 0.74
C ALA A 119 5.13 -7.74 -0.75
N TYR A 120 4.30 -6.75 -1.14
CA TYR A 120 3.87 -6.58 -2.53
C TYR A 120 5.01 -6.16 -3.45
N ILE A 121 5.89 -5.26 -2.99
CA ILE A 121 7.09 -4.88 -3.75
C ILE A 121 7.97 -6.09 -3.96
N GLN A 122 8.17 -6.94 -2.94
CA GLN A 122 8.90 -8.19 -3.13
C GLN A 122 8.24 -9.08 -4.19
N LEU A 123 6.90 -9.17 -4.21
CA LEU A 123 6.17 -9.91 -5.26
C LEU A 123 6.34 -9.31 -6.66
N LEU A 124 6.49 -8.00 -6.79
CA LEU A 124 6.71 -7.34 -8.09
C LEU A 124 8.14 -7.52 -8.63
N GLU A 125 9.10 -7.86 -7.77
CA GLU A 125 10.51 -8.06 -8.17
C GLU A 125 10.81 -9.46 -8.72
N PHE A 126 9.89 -10.41 -8.58
CA PHE A 126 9.98 -11.78 -9.08
C PHE A 126 8.96 -12.05 -10.19
#